data_AF-A0A5D2UYJ3-F1
#
_entry.id   AF-A0A5D2UYJ3-F1
#
_cell.length_a   1.000
_cell.length_b   1.000
_cell.length_c   1.000
_cell.angle_alpha   90.00
_cell.angle_beta   90.00
_cell.angle_gamma   90.00
#
_symmetry.space_group_name_H-M   'P 1'
#
loop_
_entity.id
_entity.type
_entity.pdbx_description
1 polymer ?
#
loop_
_entity_poly.entity_id
_entity_poly.type
_entity_poly.pdbx_seq_one_letter_code
_entity_poly.pdbx_strand_id
1 'polypeptide(L)'
;MDCIIQVFPDEYHLQTLEMLLAACPQVQPTVDIKTVLSRLMDRLSKYAASSADVLTEFLQVEAFTKLSNAIEKVIEVQVDMPAVGAITLYVSLLTFTLRVHPDRLDYVDQVLGACVKKLSSIPKLEDSRATKQVVALLSAPLEKYNDTVTALKISNYPRVMDHLDNGTNKVMAMVIIESIMKNNTCISTADKVEVLFELIKGLIKDLDSATDELDEEDFKDEQNSVAKLIHMLYNNEPEEMLKIICIVWKHTMAGGPKRLPFTVPSLVFSALRLVRQLQGQEGDIVGEEVPATPKKIFQLLSQMIEALSAVPSPELALRLYLQCAEAANGCDLEYVAYEFFTQVFVLYEEEIANSKAQVTAIHLIIGALQRMNVFSVENRDTLTHKTTGYSARLLKKPDQCRAVYACSHLFWVDGQDGIRDGERVLLCLKRALRIANAAQQMASIARDSSGPVTLFVEILNKYLYYFEKGNKQITAAAIQHLIELINTEMQGDSATSDAFLASTLRYIQFQKQRGGVMGAKFESIKL
;
A
#
# COMPACT_ATOMS: atom_id res chain seq x y z
N MET A 1 -25.63 34.58 34.58
CA MET A 1 -24.57 33.56 34.75
C MET A 1 -23.38 33.79 33.83
N ASP A 2 -23.56 33.90 32.52
CA ASP A 2 -22.43 34.11 31.59
C ASP A 2 -21.56 35.33 31.94
N CYS A 3 -22.13 36.47 32.34
CA CYS A 3 -21.36 37.63 32.81
C CYS A 3 -20.52 37.32 34.07
N ILE A 4 -21.02 36.49 34.98
CA ILE A 4 -20.28 36.09 36.19
C ILE A 4 -19.06 35.26 35.75
N ILE A 5 -19.29 34.28 34.87
CA ILE A 5 -18.21 33.44 34.33
C ILE A 5 -17.19 34.29 33.60
N GLN A 6 -17.59 35.30 32.82
CA GLN A 6 -16.68 36.14 32.03
C GLN A 6 -15.88 37.15 32.87
N VAL A 7 -16.52 37.80 33.85
CA VAL A 7 -15.93 38.94 34.57
C VAL A 7 -15.01 38.49 35.71
N PHE A 8 -15.34 37.38 36.40
CA PHE A 8 -14.57 36.97 37.57
C PHE A 8 -13.37 36.05 37.22
N PRO A 9 -12.30 36.05 38.05
CA PRO A 9 -11.13 35.18 37.90
C PRO A 9 -11.46 33.69 38.00
N ASP A 10 -10.63 32.85 37.34
CA ASP A 10 -10.83 31.40 37.30
C ASP A 10 -10.66 30.72 38.66
N GLU A 11 -9.79 31.25 39.53
CA GLU A 11 -9.59 30.77 40.91
C GLU A 11 -10.89 30.82 41.74
N TYR A 12 -11.66 31.91 41.61
CA TYR A 12 -12.94 32.05 42.30
C TYR A 12 -13.97 31.05 41.77
N HIS A 13 -13.99 30.81 40.46
CA HIS A 13 -14.86 29.80 39.86
C HIS A 13 -14.50 28.40 40.31
N LEU A 14 -13.20 28.10 40.49
CA LEU A 14 -12.74 26.81 41.00
C LEU A 14 -13.16 26.59 42.46
N GLN A 15 -12.93 27.56 43.34
CA GLN A 15 -13.27 27.45 44.76
C GLN A 15 -14.79 27.43 45.01
N THR A 16 -15.59 28.09 44.16
CA THR A 16 -17.05 28.16 44.27
C THR A 16 -17.78 27.26 43.28
N LEU A 17 -17.06 26.34 42.63
CA LEU A 17 -17.56 25.52 41.52
C LEU A 17 -18.85 24.78 41.87
N GLU A 18 -18.93 24.23 43.08
CA GLU A 18 -20.10 23.49 43.55
C GLU A 18 -21.36 24.37 43.65
N MET A 19 -21.23 25.58 44.19
CA MET A 19 -22.34 26.54 44.29
C MET A 19 -22.79 27.00 42.90
N LEU A 20 -21.84 27.26 42.01
CA LEU A 20 -22.13 27.70 40.65
C LEU A 20 -22.83 26.60 39.83
N LEU A 21 -22.35 25.36 39.93
CA LEU A 21 -22.95 24.21 39.25
C LEU A 21 -24.31 23.82 39.83
N ALA A 22 -24.53 23.97 41.14
CA ALA A 22 -25.83 23.72 41.77
C ALA A 22 -26.93 24.68 41.28
N ALA A 23 -26.57 25.87 40.80
CA ALA A 23 -27.49 26.81 40.20
C ALA A 23 -27.88 26.45 38.74
N CYS A 24 -27.05 25.67 38.02
CA CYS A 24 -27.29 25.35 36.60
C CYS A 24 -28.59 24.58 36.34
N PRO A 25 -28.98 23.56 37.12
CA PRO A 25 -30.27 22.88 36.95
C PRO A 25 -31.50 23.73 37.30
N GLN A 26 -31.33 24.83 38.06
CA GLN A 26 -32.44 25.68 38.51
C GLN A 26 -32.83 26.75 37.48
N VAL A 27 -32.08 26.85 36.39
CA VAL A 27 -32.32 27.83 35.32
C VAL A 27 -33.51 27.39 34.48
N GLN A 28 -34.26 28.37 33.97
CA GLN A 28 -35.36 28.10 33.03
C GLN A 28 -34.88 27.30 31.80
N PRO A 29 -35.65 26.30 31.32
CA PRO A 29 -35.25 25.44 30.19
C PRO A 29 -34.96 26.19 28.87
N THR A 30 -35.50 27.40 28.72
CA THR A 30 -35.29 28.25 27.53
C THR A 30 -33.89 28.88 27.47
N VAL A 31 -33.14 28.85 28.56
CA VAL A 31 -31.80 29.43 28.62
C VAL A 31 -30.78 28.45 28.07
N ASP A 32 -29.89 28.94 27.21
CA ASP A 32 -28.78 28.19 26.62
C ASP A 32 -27.67 27.88 27.64
N ILE A 33 -27.99 27.00 28.60
CA ILE A 33 -27.08 26.56 29.65
C ILE A 33 -25.89 25.79 29.07
N LYS A 34 -26.08 25.17 27.90
CA LYS A 34 -25.04 24.47 27.15
C LYS A 34 -23.87 25.39 26.86
N THR A 35 -24.12 26.56 26.28
CA THR A 35 -23.05 27.53 25.96
C THR A 35 -22.36 28.05 27.22
N VAL A 36 -23.12 28.29 28.29
CA VAL A 36 -22.59 28.77 29.58
C VAL A 36 -21.62 27.76 30.19
N LEU A 37 -22.03 26.49 30.31
CA LEU A 37 -21.19 25.42 30.87
C LEU A 37 -20.00 25.09 29.96
N SER A 38 -20.17 25.12 28.64
CA SER A 38 -19.07 24.90 27.69
C SER A 38 -17.98 25.97 27.84
N ARG A 39 -18.36 27.24 27.99
CA ARG A 39 -17.42 28.35 28.23
C ARG A 39 -16.72 28.24 29.58
N LEU A 40 -17.43 27.83 30.62
CA LEU A 40 -16.84 27.57 31.93
C LEU A 40 -15.77 26.49 31.84
N MET A 41 -16.09 25.34 31.23
CA MET A 41 -15.14 24.24 31.06
C MET A 41 -13.93 24.63 30.21
N ASP A 42 -14.12 25.37 29.11
CA ASP A 42 -13.00 25.83 28.29
C ASP A 42 -12.08 26.78 29.08
N ARG A 43 -12.64 27.73 29.83
CA ARG A 43 -11.86 28.62 30.72
C ARG A 43 -11.09 27.84 31.78
N LEU A 44 -11.77 26.97 32.52
CA LEU A 44 -11.14 26.14 33.55
C LEU A 44 -10.05 25.24 32.96
N SER A 45 -10.26 24.71 31.76
CA SER A 45 -9.25 23.88 31.08
C SER A 45 -8.01 24.67 30.65
N LYS A 46 -8.17 25.94 30.26
CA LYS A 46 -7.05 26.87 29.96
C LYS A 46 -6.33 27.27 31.23
N TYR A 47 -7.07 27.51 32.32
CA TYR A 47 -6.50 27.83 33.62
C TYR A 47 -5.69 26.66 34.18
N ALA A 48 -6.19 25.43 34.07
CA ALA A 48 -5.45 24.22 34.46
C ALA A 48 -4.14 24.04 33.67
N ALA A 49 -4.04 24.55 32.44
CA ALA A 49 -2.83 24.52 31.63
C ALA A 49 -1.81 25.62 31.99
N SER A 50 -2.15 26.55 32.88
CA SER A 50 -1.29 27.71 33.21
C SER A 50 -0.13 27.37 34.15
N SER A 51 -0.32 26.42 35.09
CA SER A 51 0.72 25.98 36.01
C SER A 51 0.41 24.59 36.62
N ALA A 52 1.45 23.88 37.05
CA ALA A 52 1.33 22.57 37.70
C ALA A 52 0.68 22.65 39.09
N ASP A 53 0.89 23.75 39.81
CA ASP A 53 0.29 23.98 41.14
C ASP A 53 -1.24 24.08 41.03
N VAL A 54 -1.73 24.81 40.02
CA VAL A 54 -3.17 24.91 39.72
C VAL A 54 -3.77 23.55 39.39
N LEU A 55 -3.07 22.69 38.63
CA LEU A 55 -3.54 21.33 38.33
C LEU A 55 -3.81 20.52 39.61
N THR A 56 -3.00 20.75 40.65
CA THR A 56 -3.14 20.10 41.96
C THR A 56 -4.40 20.57 42.69
N GLU A 57 -4.75 21.85 42.58
CA GLU A 57 -6.01 22.39 43.13
C GLU A 57 -7.23 21.77 42.45
N PHE A 58 -7.20 21.57 41.13
CA PHE A 58 -8.28 20.90 40.40
C PHE A 58 -8.51 19.45 40.88
N LEU A 59 -7.44 18.74 41.21
CA LEU A 59 -7.50 17.39 41.78
C LEU A 59 -8.12 17.41 43.19
N GLN A 60 -7.75 18.38 44.03
CA GLN A 60 -8.28 18.51 45.39
C GLN A 60 -9.77 18.85 45.42
N VAL A 61 -10.24 19.66 44.47
CA VAL A 61 -11.65 20.10 44.40
C VAL A 61 -12.54 19.03 43.73
N GLU A 62 -11.96 17.93 43.24
CA GLU A 62 -12.67 16.88 42.48
C GLU A 62 -13.50 17.47 41.33
N ALA A 63 -12.90 18.44 40.61
CA ALA A 63 -13.60 19.25 39.61
C ALA A 63 -14.30 18.41 38.53
N PHE A 64 -13.68 17.30 38.10
CA PHE A 64 -14.27 16.36 37.16
C PHE A 64 -15.59 15.78 37.68
N THR A 65 -15.60 15.21 38.89
CA THR A 65 -16.79 14.59 39.48
C THR A 65 -17.92 15.61 39.62
N LYS A 66 -17.60 16.82 40.08
CA LYS A 66 -18.58 17.91 40.22
C LYS A 66 -19.17 18.32 38.86
N LEU A 67 -18.33 18.51 37.84
CA LEU A 67 -18.77 18.85 36.48
C LEU A 67 -19.59 17.74 35.83
N SER A 68 -19.15 16.48 35.95
CA SER A 68 -19.86 15.32 35.42
C SER A 68 -21.26 15.19 36.01
N ASN A 69 -21.37 15.24 37.34
CA ASN A 69 -22.65 15.16 38.04
C ASN A 69 -23.58 16.33 37.70
N ALA A 70 -23.02 17.54 37.52
CA ALA A 70 -23.80 18.70 37.15
C ALA A 70 -24.34 18.59 35.71
N ILE A 71 -23.54 18.11 34.77
CA ILE A 71 -23.96 17.89 33.38
C ILE A 71 -25.06 16.82 33.31
N GLU A 72 -24.90 15.70 34.02
CA GLU A 72 -25.94 14.66 34.09
C GLU A 72 -27.26 15.24 34.62
N LYS A 73 -27.23 15.97 35.76
CA LYS A 73 -28.43 16.61 36.32
C LYS A 73 -29.07 17.64 35.38
N VAL A 74 -28.26 18.44 34.68
CA VAL A 74 -28.78 19.41 33.71
C VAL A 74 -29.48 18.72 32.55
N ILE A 75 -28.91 17.62 32.05
CA ILE A 75 -29.52 16.83 30.95
C ILE A 75 -30.79 16.12 31.42
N GLU A 76 -30.85 15.65 32.67
CA GLU A 76 -32.05 15.03 33.25
C GLU A 76 -33.19 16.03 33.47
N VAL A 77 -32.88 17.23 33.97
CA VAL A 77 -33.89 18.28 34.25
C VAL A 77 -34.41 18.90 32.95
N GLN A 78 -33.56 19.05 31.94
CA GLN A 78 -33.95 19.58 30.63
C GLN A 78 -34.33 18.45 29.66
N VAL A 79 -35.54 17.89 29.85
CA VAL A 79 -36.07 16.78 29.05
C VAL A 79 -36.09 17.11 27.54
N ASP A 80 -36.36 18.36 27.18
CA ASP A 80 -36.42 18.84 25.78
C ASP A 80 -35.04 19.24 25.20
N MET A 81 -33.92 18.98 25.89
CA MET A 81 -32.59 19.35 25.38
C MET A 81 -32.27 18.57 24.09
N PRO A 82 -31.94 19.26 22.98
CA PRO A 82 -31.55 18.59 21.74
C PRO A 82 -30.29 17.73 21.92
N ALA A 83 -30.19 16.63 21.17
CA ALA A 83 -29.04 15.72 21.20
C ALA A 83 -27.69 16.45 21.02
N VAL A 84 -27.64 17.41 20.07
CA VAL A 84 -26.46 18.28 19.85
C VAL A 84 -26.02 18.97 21.14
N GLY A 85 -26.98 19.45 21.94
CA GLY A 85 -26.72 20.15 23.20
C GLY A 85 -26.01 19.26 24.20
N ALA A 86 -26.59 18.09 24.47
CA ALA A 86 -26.02 17.10 25.39
C ALA A 86 -24.63 16.62 24.91
N ILE A 87 -24.48 16.29 23.63
CA ILE A 87 -23.20 15.81 23.08
C ILE A 87 -22.13 16.90 23.17
N THR A 88 -22.46 18.17 22.90
CA THR A 88 -21.48 19.28 23.03
C THR A 88 -21.01 19.45 24.48
N LEU A 89 -21.89 19.24 25.47
CA LEU A 89 -21.50 19.25 26.88
C LEU A 89 -20.53 18.12 27.19
N TYR A 90 -20.77 16.91 26.67
CA TYR A 90 -19.83 15.80 26.79
C TYR A 90 -18.50 16.06 26.06
N VAL A 91 -18.50 16.69 24.89
CA VAL A 91 -17.27 17.11 24.18
C VAL A 91 -16.47 18.10 25.04
N SER A 92 -17.14 19.07 25.64
CA SER A 92 -16.51 20.07 26.50
C SER A 92 -15.93 19.43 27.77
N LEU A 93 -16.68 18.51 28.39
CA LEU A 93 -16.23 17.75 29.56
C LEU A 93 -15.05 16.84 29.21
N LEU A 94 -15.08 16.17 28.07
CA LEU A 94 -14.00 15.32 27.60
C LEU A 94 -12.73 16.13 27.33
N THR A 95 -12.86 17.29 26.66
CA THR A 95 -11.73 18.20 26.39
C THR A 95 -11.12 18.72 27.68
N PHE A 96 -11.94 19.06 28.67
CA PHE A 96 -11.49 19.41 30.01
C PHE A 96 -10.73 18.23 30.66
N THR A 97 -11.31 17.03 30.64
CA THR A 97 -10.74 15.82 31.23
C THR A 97 -9.38 15.48 30.62
N LEU A 98 -9.26 15.54 29.30
CA LEU A 98 -8.02 15.27 28.57
C LEU A 98 -6.91 16.30 28.87
N ARG A 99 -7.27 17.52 29.31
CA ARG A 99 -6.31 18.55 29.71
C ARG A 99 -5.91 18.43 31.18
N VAL A 100 -6.87 18.19 32.07
CA VAL A 100 -6.64 18.20 33.53
C VAL A 100 -6.19 16.83 34.06
N HIS A 101 -6.69 15.75 33.46
CA HIS A 101 -6.43 14.36 33.87
C HIS A 101 -6.00 13.51 32.67
N PRO A 102 -4.83 13.79 32.05
CA PRO A 102 -4.38 13.06 30.86
C PRO A 102 -4.20 11.56 31.10
N ASP A 103 -3.81 11.13 32.31
CA ASP A 103 -3.52 9.71 32.59
C ASP A 103 -4.75 8.90 33.01
N ARG A 104 -5.92 9.54 33.22
CA ARG A 104 -7.13 8.88 33.74
C ARG A 104 -8.08 8.45 32.64
N LEU A 105 -7.77 7.30 32.04
CA LEU A 105 -8.63 6.67 31.03
C LEU A 105 -10.03 6.32 31.55
N ASP A 106 -10.17 6.05 32.85
CA ASP A 106 -11.48 5.76 33.48
C ASP A 106 -12.45 6.93 33.32
N TYR A 107 -11.96 8.17 33.46
CA TYR A 107 -12.78 9.38 33.33
C TYR A 107 -13.20 9.60 31.88
N VAL A 108 -12.28 9.36 30.94
CA VAL A 108 -12.58 9.40 29.50
C VAL A 108 -13.64 8.36 29.15
N ASP A 109 -13.49 7.12 29.64
CA ASP A 109 -14.46 6.03 29.44
C ASP A 109 -15.82 6.33 30.08
N GLN A 110 -15.85 6.98 31.25
CA GLN A 110 -17.08 7.42 31.91
C GLN A 110 -17.83 8.45 31.08
N VAL A 111 -17.15 9.45 30.51
CA VAL A 111 -17.77 10.46 29.64
C VAL A 111 -18.31 9.82 28.36
N LEU A 112 -17.55 8.91 27.74
CA LEU A 112 -18.03 8.16 26.57
C LEU A 112 -19.21 7.27 26.93
N GLY A 113 -19.19 6.59 28.08
CA GLY A 113 -20.30 5.78 28.59
C GLY A 113 -21.57 6.60 28.84
N ALA A 114 -21.44 7.82 29.38
CA ALA A 114 -22.57 8.76 29.52
C ALA A 114 -23.12 9.19 28.15
N CYS A 115 -22.24 9.39 27.17
CA CYS A 115 -22.64 9.66 25.79
C CYS A 115 -23.39 8.47 25.17
N VAL A 116 -22.90 7.23 25.34
CA VAL A 116 -23.59 6.00 24.89
C VAL A 116 -24.99 5.90 25.49
N LYS A 117 -25.16 6.15 26.79
CA LYS A 117 -26.49 6.16 27.43
C LYS A 117 -27.43 7.15 26.73
N LYS A 118 -26.96 8.37 26.42
CA LYS A 118 -27.78 9.36 25.72
C LYS A 118 -28.05 8.96 24.27
N LEU A 119 -27.07 8.43 23.55
CA LEU A 119 -27.23 7.96 22.16
C LEU A 119 -28.18 6.76 22.07
N SER A 120 -28.15 5.85 23.05
CA SER A 120 -29.06 4.70 23.08
C SER A 120 -30.53 5.08 23.25
N SER A 121 -30.82 6.28 23.80
CA SER A 121 -32.17 6.82 23.87
C SER A 121 -32.67 7.40 22.55
N ILE A 122 -31.78 7.57 21.55
CA ILE A 122 -32.09 8.18 20.26
C ILE A 122 -32.05 7.08 19.18
N PRO A 123 -33.18 6.77 18.52
CA PRO A 123 -33.24 5.66 17.57
C PRO A 123 -32.39 5.86 16.31
N LYS A 124 -32.19 7.11 15.87
CA LYS A 124 -31.28 7.44 14.76
C LYS A 124 -30.82 8.90 14.85
N LEU A 125 -29.52 9.14 14.76
CA LEU A 125 -28.93 10.48 14.85
C LEU A 125 -28.90 11.13 13.45
N GLU A 126 -29.97 11.81 13.04
CA GLU A 126 -30.06 12.45 11.71
C GLU A 126 -29.54 13.91 11.69
N ASP A 127 -29.36 14.55 12.84
CA ASP A 127 -28.86 15.94 12.90
C ASP A 127 -27.36 16.00 12.56
N SER A 128 -27.03 16.59 11.40
CA SER A 128 -25.66 16.84 10.93
C SER A 128 -24.78 17.60 11.94
N ARG A 129 -25.37 18.44 12.80
CA ARG A 129 -24.61 19.12 13.86
C ARG A 129 -24.30 18.18 15.00
N ALA A 130 -25.17 17.21 15.29
CA ALA A 130 -24.94 16.23 16.34
C ALA A 130 -23.85 15.26 15.90
N THR A 131 -23.90 14.77 14.66
CA THR A 131 -22.86 13.89 14.10
C THR A 131 -21.48 14.54 14.14
N LYS A 132 -21.36 15.82 13.75
CA LYS A 132 -20.12 16.59 13.89
C LYS A 132 -19.60 16.68 15.33
N GLN A 133 -20.49 16.75 16.31
CA GLN A 133 -20.08 16.76 17.73
C GLN A 133 -19.65 15.37 18.20
N VAL A 134 -20.27 14.29 17.72
CA VAL A 134 -19.80 12.93 18.04
C VAL A 134 -18.43 12.67 17.41
N VAL A 135 -18.21 13.12 16.18
CA VAL A 135 -16.88 13.09 15.54
C VAL A 135 -15.87 13.83 16.39
N ALA A 136 -16.17 15.07 16.82
CA ALA A 136 -15.28 15.83 17.70
C ALA A 136 -15.01 15.13 19.04
N LEU A 137 -16.02 14.46 19.62
CA LEU A 137 -15.90 13.67 20.85
C LEU A 137 -14.89 12.53 20.69
N LEU A 138 -14.97 11.79 19.58
CA LEU A 138 -14.09 10.64 19.32
C LEU A 138 -12.70 11.06 18.84
N SER A 139 -12.57 12.18 18.13
CA SER A 139 -11.29 12.73 17.69
C SER A 139 -10.45 13.28 18.85
N ALA A 140 -11.08 13.86 19.88
CA ALA A 140 -10.35 14.52 20.97
C ALA A 140 -9.35 13.59 21.71
N PRO A 141 -9.70 12.34 22.09
CA PRO A 141 -8.73 11.39 22.62
C PRO A 141 -7.60 11.06 21.64
N LEU A 142 -7.91 10.89 20.35
CA LEU A 142 -6.93 10.54 19.31
C LEU A 142 -5.92 11.67 19.05
N GLU A 143 -6.32 12.93 19.24
CA GLU A 143 -5.42 14.08 19.11
C GLU A 143 -4.53 14.27 20.34
N LYS A 144 -5.03 13.90 21.53
CA LYS A 144 -4.30 14.11 22.78
C LYS A 144 -3.32 12.99 23.11
N TYR A 145 -3.70 11.74 22.86
CA TYR A 145 -2.84 10.59 23.11
C TYR A 145 -1.92 10.34 21.92
N ASN A 146 -0.61 10.44 22.13
CA ASN A 146 0.39 10.11 21.10
C ASN A 146 0.31 8.62 20.69
N ASP A 147 -0.19 7.78 21.59
CA ASP A 147 -0.44 6.36 21.33
C ASP A 147 -1.94 6.14 21.09
N THR A 148 -2.33 6.10 19.81
CA THR A 148 -3.71 5.80 19.40
C THR A 148 -4.21 4.47 19.98
N VAL A 149 -3.32 3.51 20.20
CA VAL A 149 -3.64 2.22 20.84
C VAL A 149 -4.23 2.42 22.24
N THR A 150 -3.79 3.45 22.97
CA THR A 150 -4.33 3.74 24.30
C THR A 150 -5.79 4.22 24.21
N ALA A 151 -6.14 5.01 23.20
CA ALA A 151 -7.52 5.40 22.93
C ALA A 151 -8.38 4.20 22.50
N LEU A 152 -7.82 3.27 21.71
CA LEU A 152 -8.51 2.05 21.24
C LEU A 152 -8.81 1.05 22.37
N LYS A 153 -8.13 1.13 23.52
CA LYS A 153 -8.40 0.30 24.71
C LYS A 153 -9.64 0.75 25.49
N ILE A 154 -10.19 1.92 25.19
CA ILE A 154 -11.32 2.48 25.94
C ILE A 154 -12.58 1.67 25.61
N SER A 155 -13.18 1.04 26.62
CA SER A 155 -14.26 0.07 26.43
C SER A 155 -15.52 0.65 25.78
N ASN A 156 -15.85 1.90 26.06
CA ASN A 156 -17.03 2.57 25.51
C ASN A 156 -16.74 3.24 24.15
N TYR A 157 -15.50 3.28 23.67
CA TYR A 157 -15.18 3.90 22.37
C TYR A 157 -15.83 3.14 21.20
N PRO A 158 -15.69 1.80 21.05
CA PRO A 158 -16.39 1.06 19.99
C PRO A 158 -17.91 1.18 20.10
N ARG A 159 -18.45 1.25 21.33
CA ARG A 159 -19.89 1.37 21.57
C ARG A 159 -20.48 2.69 21.07
N VAL A 160 -19.73 3.80 21.16
CA VAL A 160 -20.16 5.07 20.55
C VAL A 160 -20.19 4.94 19.03
N MET A 161 -19.19 4.26 18.45
CA MET A 161 -19.06 4.06 17.01
C MET A 161 -20.19 3.19 16.44
N ASP A 162 -20.67 2.19 17.18
CA ASP A 162 -21.81 1.35 16.80
C ASP A 162 -23.14 2.11 16.66
N HIS A 163 -23.25 3.31 17.25
CA HIS A 163 -24.43 4.18 17.12
C HIS A 163 -24.37 5.16 15.94
N LEU A 164 -23.24 5.20 15.21
CA LEU A 164 -23.07 6.09 14.06
C LEU A 164 -23.68 5.49 12.78
N ASP A 165 -24.13 6.37 11.89
CA ASP A 165 -24.48 5.99 10.52
C ASP A 165 -23.21 5.61 9.73
N ASN A 166 -23.41 4.94 8.59
CA ASN A 166 -22.31 4.41 7.78
C ASN A 166 -21.38 5.52 7.25
N GLY A 167 -21.91 6.68 6.87
CA GLY A 167 -21.12 7.82 6.41
C GLY A 167 -20.23 8.36 7.52
N THR A 168 -20.80 8.62 8.70
CA THR A 168 -20.01 9.11 9.85
C THR A 168 -18.99 8.08 10.35
N ASN A 169 -19.32 6.78 10.27
CA ASN A 169 -18.39 5.70 10.61
C ASN A 169 -17.15 5.71 9.69
N LYS A 170 -17.32 5.92 8.39
CA LYS A 170 -16.19 6.04 7.44
C LYS A 170 -15.32 7.26 7.74
N VAL A 171 -15.95 8.41 8.01
CA VAL A 171 -15.23 9.63 8.40
C VAL A 171 -14.38 9.38 9.65
N MET A 172 -14.94 8.74 10.68
CA MET A 172 -14.16 8.41 11.89
C MET A 172 -13.07 7.38 11.64
N ALA A 173 -13.33 6.37 10.81
CA ALA A 173 -12.31 5.39 10.42
C ALA A 173 -11.12 6.08 9.73
N MET A 174 -11.37 7.05 8.85
CA MET A 174 -10.33 7.86 8.22
C MET A 174 -9.54 8.68 9.24
N VAL A 175 -10.21 9.35 10.19
CA VAL A 175 -9.54 10.09 11.27
C VAL A 175 -8.64 9.20 12.12
N ILE A 176 -9.08 7.96 12.43
CA ILE A 176 -8.27 6.98 13.16
C ILE A 176 -7.00 6.64 12.36
N ILE A 177 -7.12 6.35 11.07
CA ILE A 177 -5.99 6.05 10.19
C ILE A 177 -5.03 7.24 10.13
N GLU A 178 -5.54 8.45 9.90
CA GLU A 178 -4.72 9.67 9.83
C GLU A 178 -3.98 9.95 11.13
N SER A 179 -4.61 9.71 12.29
CA SER A 179 -3.95 9.87 13.59
C SER A 179 -2.80 8.86 13.77
N ILE A 180 -3.02 7.59 13.41
CA ILE A 180 -1.97 6.55 13.42
C ILE A 180 -0.79 6.97 12.52
N MET A 181 -1.07 7.49 11.33
CA MET A 181 -0.06 7.95 10.38
C MET A 181 0.71 9.17 10.91
N LYS A 182 0.01 10.18 11.42
CA LYS A 182 0.60 11.43 11.92
C LYS A 182 1.55 11.18 13.08
N ASN A 183 1.22 10.24 13.95
CA ASN A 183 2.03 9.90 15.12
C ASN A 183 3.07 8.80 14.86
N ASN A 184 3.10 8.22 13.66
CA ASN A 184 3.88 7.03 13.32
C ASN A 184 3.70 5.87 14.33
N THR A 185 2.46 5.70 14.83
CA THR A 185 2.18 4.68 15.85
C THR A 185 2.18 3.29 15.21
N CYS A 186 3.09 2.42 15.65
CA CYS A 186 3.14 1.04 15.19
C CYS A 186 2.23 0.15 16.02
N ILE A 187 1.39 -0.65 15.35
CA ILE A 187 0.48 -1.60 16.00
C ILE A 187 1.08 -2.99 15.90
N SER A 188 1.46 -3.54 17.05
CA SER A 188 2.34 -4.71 17.12
C SER A 188 1.69 -6.00 17.62
N THR A 189 0.41 -6.04 17.98
CA THR A 189 -0.21 -7.28 18.52
C THR A 189 -1.50 -7.60 17.81
N ALA A 190 -1.75 -8.89 17.55
CA ALA A 190 -2.92 -9.43 16.87
C ALA A 190 -4.25 -8.89 17.46
N ASP A 191 -4.39 -8.90 18.78
CA ASP A 191 -5.62 -8.41 19.46
C ASP A 191 -5.93 -6.95 19.16
N LYS A 192 -4.89 -6.09 19.11
CA LYS A 192 -5.05 -4.67 18.78
C LYS A 192 -5.43 -4.47 17.32
N VAL A 193 -4.87 -5.29 16.43
CA VAL A 193 -5.20 -5.26 15.01
C VAL A 193 -6.66 -5.68 14.80
N GLU A 194 -7.13 -6.72 15.49
CA GLU A 194 -8.54 -7.15 15.42
C GLU A 194 -9.48 -6.00 15.84
N VAL A 195 -9.21 -5.36 16.99
CA VAL A 195 -10.02 -4.21 17.47
C VAL A 195 -9.99 -3.05 16.47
N LEU A 196 -8.81 -2.72 15.92
CA LEU A 196 -8.72 -1.66 14.93
C LEU A 196 -9.52 -1.98 13.66
N PHE A 197 -9.41 -3.20 13.15
CA PHE A 197 -10.10 -3.61 11.91
C PHE A 197 -11.62 -3.64 12.08
N GLU A 198 -12.12 -3.97 13.28
CA GLU A 198 -13.54 -3.81 13.63
C GLU A 198 -13.99 -2.35 13.64
N LEU A 199 -13.14 -1.41 14.10
CA LEU A 199 -13.46 0.02 14.09
C LEU A 199 -13.45 0.60 12.68
N ILE A 200 -12.56 0.14 11.81
CA ILE A 200 -12.50 0.59 10.41
C ILE A 200 -13.32 -0.29 9.45
N LYS A 201 -14.18 -1.17 9.97
CA LYS A 201 -14.98 -2.13 9.17
C LYS A 201 -15.76 -1.47 8.04
N GLY A 202 -16.22 -0.24 8.23
CA GLY A 202 -16.95 0.54 7.22
C GLY A 202 -16.12 0.93 5.99
N LEU A 203 -14.78 0.96 6.09
CA LEU A 203 -13.88 1.16 4.96
C LEU A 203 -13.51 -0.16 4.27
N ILE A 204 -13.53 -1.26 5.02
CA ILE A 204 -13.09 -2.58 4.57
C ILE A 204 -14.22 -3.37 3.93
N LYS A 205 -15.46 -3.28 4.43
CA LYS A 205 -16.61 -4.04 3.96
C LYS A 205 -17.77 -3.12 3.64
N ASP A 206 -18.48 -3.44 2.55
CA ASP A 206 -19.76 -2.79 2.26
C ASP A 206 -20.77 -3.16 3.35
N LEU A 207 -21.30 -2.13 4.03
CA LEU A 207 -22.41 -2.26 4.96
C LEU A 207 -23.71 -2.19 4.13
N ASP A 208 -24.69 -3.04 4.41
CA ASP A 208 -25.89 -3.35 3.60
C ASP A 208 -26.88 -2.17 3.30
N SER A 209 -26.45 -0.91 3.42
CA SER A 209 -27.25 0.25 3.01
C SER A 209 -26.77 0.76 1.66
N ALA A 210 -27.72 0.86 0.72
CA ALA A 210 -27.72 1.64 -0.53
C ALA A 210 -26.36 2.19 -0.96
N THR A 211 -25.88 1.75 -2.11
CA THR A 211 -24.83 2.40 -2.90
C THR A 211 -25.05 3.91 -2.96
N ASP A 212 -24.51 4.63 -1.98
CA ASP A 212 -24.07 6.00 -2.20
C ASP A 212 -23.10 5.86 -3.38
N GLU A 213 -23.44 6.49 -4.50
CA GLU A 213 -22.51 6.69 -5.61
C GLU A 213 -21.37 7.54 -5.06
N LEU A 214 -20.46 6.92 -4.32
CA LEU A 214 -19.22 7.53 -3.89
C LEU A 214 -18.47 7.94 -5.15
N ASP A 215 -17.92 9.14 -5.11
CA ASP A 215 -16.93 9.55 -6.10
C ASP A 215 -15.84 8.47 -6.17
N GLU A 216 -15.48 8.05 -7.39
CA GLU A 216 -14.42 7.05 -7.57
C GLU A 216 -13.09 7.53 -6.98
N GLU A 217 -12.86 8.85 -6.95
CA GLU A 217 -11.68 9.45 -6.32
C GLU A 217 -11.73 9.28 -4.80
N ASP A 218 -12.85 9.61 -4.15
CA ASP A 218 -13.02 9.47 -2.70
C ASP A 218 -12.85 8.01 -2.26
N PHE A 219 -13.48 7.08 -2.99
CA PHE A 219 -13.32 5.65 -2.71
C PHE A 219 -11.86 5.21 -2.85
N LYS A 220 -11.15 5.70 -3.86
CA LYS A 220 -9.74 5.38 -4.06
C LYS A 220 -8.87 5.92 -2.93
N ASP A 221 -9.15 7.12 -2.43
CA ASP A 221 -8.41 7.73 -1.31
C ASP A 221 -8.68 7.01 0.02
N GLU A 222 -9.92 6.58 0.25
CA GLU A 222 -10.27 5.68 1.36
C GLU A 222 -9.44 4.39 1.30
N GLN A 223 -9.45 3.69 0.16
CA GLN A 223 -8.74 2.41 0.02
C GLN A 223 -7.22 2.56 0.06
N ASN A 224 -6.67 3.66 -0.48
CA ASN A 224 -5.25 3.98 -0.35
C ASN A 224 -4.84 4.20 1.11
N SER A 225 -5.73 4.76 1.93
CA SER A 225 -5.47 5.00 3.35
C SER A 225 -5.46 3.68 4.14
N VAL A 226 -6.37 2.75 3.82
CA VAL A 226 -6.32 1.38 4.35
C VAL A 226 -5.03 0.66 3.91
N ALA A 227 -4.62 0.81 2.65
CA ALA A 227 -3.37 0.22 2.17
C ALA A 227 -2.13 0.77 2.90
N LYS A 228 -2.10 2.08 3.19
CA LYS A 228 -1.06 2.68 4.04
C LYS A 228 -1.09 2.11 5.45
N LEU A 229 -2.28 1.95 6.05
CA LEU A 229 -2.43 1.41 7.40
C LEU A 229 -1.78 0.04 7.55
N ILE A 230 -1.91 -0.83 6.54
CA ILE A 230 -1.30 -2.17 6.56
C ILE A 230 0.21 -2.11 6.78
N HIS A 231 0.89 -1.06 6.31
CA HIS A 231 2.34 -0.87 6.52
C HIS A 231 2.72 -0.40 7.92
N MET A 232 1.76 0.11 8.72
CA MET A 232 1.95 0.49 10.12
C MET A 232 1.80 -0.70 11.10
N LEU A 233 1.31 -1.84 10.60
CA LEU A 233 1.17 -3.07 11.35
C LEU A 233 2.50 -3.82 11.28
N TYR A 234 3.20 -3.92 12.40
CA TYR A 234 4.51 -4.58 12.44
C TYR A 234 4.84 -5.12 13.83
N ASN A 235 5.37 -6.34 13.85
CA ASN A 235 5.99 -6.93 15.02
C ASN A 235 7.36 -7.52 14.64
N ASN A 236 8.33 -7.42 15.55
CA ASN A 236 9.64 -8.04 15.41
C ASN A 236 9.58 -9.57 15.54
N GLU A 237 8.61 -10.11 16.27
CA GLU A 237 8.42 -11.55 16.43
C GLU A 237 7.70 -12.15 15.21
N PRO A 238 8.32 -13.09 14.48
CA PRO A 238 7.76 -13.61 13.23
C PRO A 238 6.39 -14.28 13.38
N GLU A 239 6.16 -14.97 14.49
CA GLU A 239 4.90 -15.69 14.76
C GLU A 239 3.75 -14.72 15.00
N GLU A 240 3.98 -13.68 15.79
CA GLU A 240 2.99 -12.64 16.06
C GLU A 240 2.72 -11.81 14.80
N MET A 241 3.75 -11.51 14.01
CA MET A 241 3.59 -10.87 12.71
C MET A 241 2.76 -11.72 11.74
N LEU A 242 2.94 -13.05 11.74
CA LEU A 242 2.12 -13.96 10.93
C LEU A 242 0.65 -13.94 11.39
N LYS A 243 0.39 -13.93 12.70
CA LYS A 243 -0.99 -13.79 13.24
C LYS A 243 -1.64 -12.49 12.78
N ILE A 244 -0.90 -11.37 12.85
CA ILE A 244 -1.36 -10.06 12.34
C ILE A 244 -1.73 -10.17 10.85
N ILE A 245 -0.86 -10.73 10.02
CA ILE A 245 -1.12 -10.89 8.58
C ILE A 245 -2.38 -11.74 8.34
N CYS A 246 -2.57 -12.84 9.08
CA CYS A 246 -3.75 -13.69 8.96
C CYS A 246 -5.06 -12.96 9.34
N ILE A 247 -5.03 -12.11 10.36
CA ILE A 247 -6.18 -11.28 10.75
C ILE A 247 -6.53 -10.29 9.64
N VAL A 248 -5.52 -9.54 9.17
CA VAL A 248 -5.71 -8.56 8.08
C VAL A 248 -6.22 -9.25 6.82
N TRP A 249 -5.70 -10.42 6.50
CA TRP A 249 -6.17 -11.25 5.39
C TRP A 249 -7.65 -11.61 5.53
N LYS A 250 -8.06 -12.14 6.68
CA LYS A 250 -9.46 -12.51 6.95
C LYS A 250 -10.41 -11.32 6.72
N HIS A 251 -10.07 -10.15 7.25
CA HIS A 251 -10.89 -8.94 7.10
C HIS A 251 -10.90 -8.41 5.66
N THR A 252 -9.75 -8.38 4.98
CA THR A 252 -9.66 -7.91 3.58
C THR A 252 -10.41 -8.80 2.61
N MET A 253 -10.38 -10.12 2.79
CA MET A 253 -11.13 -11.06 1.94
C MET A 253 -12.65 -10.92 2.08
N ALA A 254 -13.12 -10.49 3.26
CA ALA A 254 -14.55 -10.23 3.50
C ALA A 254 -15.06 -8.91 2.87
N GLY A 255 -14.15 -8.06 2.37
CA GLY A 255 -14.41 -6.69 1.96
C GLY A 255 -14.98 -6.48 0.56
N GLY A 256 -15.01 -7.53 -0.25
CA GLY A 256 -15.54 -7.50 -1.62
C GLY A 256 -14.50 -7.16 -2.70
N PRO A 257 -14.79 -7.50 -3.97
CA PRO A 257 -13.80 -7.51 -5.05
C PRO A 257 -13.21 -6.13 -5.38
N LYS A 258 -14.01 -5.05 -5.31
CA LYS A 258 -13.55 -3.70 -5.70
C LYS A 258 -12.38 -3.17 -4.87
N ARG A 259 -12.23 -3.63 -3.62
CA ARG A 259 -11.19 -3.17 -2.68
C ARG A 259 -9.89 -3.95 -2.80
N LEU A 260 -9.96 -5.20 -3.25
CA LEU A 260 -8.81 -6.12 -3.31
C LEU A 260 -7.61 -5.56 -4.09
N PRO A 261 -7.77 -4.86 -5.24
CA PRO A 261 -6.62 -4.30 -5.96
C PRO A 261 -5.80 -3.28 -5.17
N PHE A 262 -6.37 -2.67 -4.13
CA PHE A 262 -5.69 -1.66 -3.30
C PHE A 262 -5.03 -2.28 -2.06
N THR A 263 -5.73 -3.19 -1.38
CA THR A 263 -5.31 -3.74 -0.09
C THR A 263 -4.48 -5.03 -0.21
N VAL A 264 -4.72 -5.86 -1.24
CA VAL A 264 -3.95 -7.10 -1.44
C VAL A 264 -2.46 -6.82 -1.71
N PRO A 265 -2.06 -5.85 -2.57
CA PRO A 265 -0.64 -5.58 -2.80
C PRO A 265 0.11 -5.21 -1.53
N SER A 266 -0.44 -4.31 -0.70
CA SER A 266 0.19 -3.89 0.57
C SER A 266 0.33 -5.07 1.54
N LEU A 267 -0.68 -5.94 1.62
CA LEU A 267 -0.63 -7.16 2.43
C LEU A 267 0.41 -8.16 1.92
N VAL A 268 0.48 -8.38 0.60
CA VAL A 268 1.49 -9.23 -0.04
C VAL A 268 2.89 -8.73 0.28
N PHE A 269 3.16 -7.43 0.13
CA PHE A 269 4.47 -6.86 0.47
C PHE A 269 4.80 -6.94 1.96
N SER A 270 3.79 -6.83 2.84
CA SER A 270 3.98 -7.05 4.28
C SER A 270 4.39 -8.50 4.59
N ALA A 271 3.73 -9.48 3.96
CA ALA A 271 4.10 -10.89 4.07
C ALA A 271 5.48 -11.20 3.46
N LEU A 272 5.82 -10.62 2.31
CA LEU A 272 7.15 -10.76 1.72
C LEU A 272 8.26 -10.14 2.58
N ARG A 273 7.97 -9.07 3.33
CA ARG A 273 8.90 -8.51 4.32
C ARG A 273 9.16 -9.52 5.44
N LEU A 274 8.13 -10.21 5.92
CA LEU A 274 8.27 -11.28 6.91
C LEU A 274 9.12 -12.45 6.37
N VAL A 275 8.92 -12.86 5.11
CA VAL A 275 9.76 -13.88 4.46
C VAL A 275 11.25 -13.49 4.47
N ARG A 276 11.56 -12.24 4.12
CA ARG A 276 12.95 -11.74 4.15
C ARG A 276 13.54 -11.71 5.55
N GLN A 277 12.73 -11.43 6.57
CA GLN A 277 13.17 -11.47 7.96
C GLN A 277 13.55 -12.89 8.38
N LEU A 278 12.74 -13.89 8.00
CA LEU A 278 13.00 -15.30 8.28
C LEU A 278 14.27 -15.82 7.59
N GLN A 279 14.57 -15.36 6.37
CA GLN A 279 15.83 -15.68 5.67
C GLN A 279 17.07 -15.21 6.44
N GLY A 280 16.98 -14.12 7.21
CA GLY A 280 18.10 -13.58 8.00
C GLY A 280 18.34 -14.26 9.34
N GLN A 281 17.47 -15.19 9.76
CA GLN A 281 17.45 -15.78 11.10
C GLN A 281 17.73 -17.30 11.10
N GLU A 282 18.47 -17.84 10.12
CA GLU A 282 18.83 -19.28 10.03
C GLU A 282 19.74 -19.82 11.16
N GLY A 283 19.80 -19.17 12.32
CA GLY A 283 20.42 -19.69 13.54
C GLY A 283 19.39 -19.90 14.66
N ASP A 284 19.19 -21.16 15.03
CA ASP A 284 18.44 -21.69 16.20
C ASP A 284 16.97 -21.29 16.35
N ILE A 285 16.07 -22.21 15.97
CA ILE A 285 14.69 -22.22 16.46
C ILE A 285 14.54 -23.41 17.42
N VAL A 286 14.62 -23.12 18.73
CA VAL A 286 14.17 -23.98 19.82
C VAL A 286 12.81 -23.46 20.28
N GLY A 287 11.73 -24.19 20.04
CA GLY A 287 10.38 -23.87 20.50
C GLY A 287 9.32 -24.85 19.99
N GLU A 288 8.32 -25.16 20.83
CA GLU A 288 7.26 -26.16 20.58
C GLU A 288 6.04 -25.63 19.78
N GLU A 289 5.98 -24.34 19.41
CA GLU A 289 4.93 -23.82 18.54
C GLU A 289 5.30 -23.97 17.05
N VAL A 290 4.31 -24.27 16.20
CA VAL A 290 4.53 -24.56 14.76
C VAL A 290 5.21 -23.35 14.10
N PRO A 291 6.49 -23.44 13.69
CA PRO A 291 7.25 -22.27 13.31
C PRO A 291 6.64 -21.59 12.08
N ALA A 292 6.69 -20.26 12.05
CA ALA A 292 6.35 -19.47 10.87
C ALA A 292 7.34 -19.80 9.74
N THR A 293 7.04 -20.83 8.93
CA THR A 293 7.91 -21.24 7.84
C THR A 293 7.63 -20.43 6.57
N PRO A 294 8.66 -20.09 5.78
CA PRO A 294 8.47 -19.41 4.49
C PRO A 294 7.45 -20.13 3.58
N LYS A 295 7.43 -21.46 3.58
CA LYS A 295 6.46 -22.27 2.81
C LYS A 295 5.00 -21.95 3.16
N LYS A 296 4.67 -21.83 4.46
CA LYS A 296 3.32 -21.50 4.90
C LYS A 296 2.93 -20.07 4.50
N ILE A 297 3.88 -19.14 4.54
CA ILE A 297 3.66 -17.76 4.09
C ILE A 297 3.43 -17.73 2.57
N PHE A 298 4.17 -18.49 1.78
CA PHE A 298 3.95 -18.58 0.33
C PHE A 298 2.60 -19.22 -0.04
N GLN A 299 2.14 -20.22 0.71
CA GLN A 299 0.79 -20.77 0.54
C GLN A 299 -0.28 -19.70 0.79
N LEU A 300 -0.12 -18.92 1.85
CA LEU A 300 -1.02 -17.80 2.15
C LEU A 300 -0.98 -16.72 1.05
N LEU A 301 0.22 -16.37 0.56
CA LEU A 301 0.41 -15.43 -0.54
C LEU A 301 -0.28 -15.89 -1.83
N SER A 302 -0.22 -17.20 -2.14
CA SER A 302 -0.93 -17.75 -3.29
C SER A 302 -2.44 -17.55 -3.16
N GLN A 303 -3.01 -17.86 -1.99
CA GLN A 303 -4.44 -17.66 -1.73
C GLN A 303 -4.85 -16.18 -1.80
N MET A 304 -4.00 -15.27 -1.28
CA MET A 304 -4.23 -13.83 -1.37
C MET A 304 -4.28 -13.33 -2.81
N ILE A 305 -3.36 -13.80 -3.66
CA ILE A 305 -3.30 -13.38 -5.07
C ILE A 305 -4.41 -14.05 -5.88
N GLU A 306 -4.76 -15.30 -5.59
CA GLU A 306 -5.87 -16.02 -6.23
C GLU A 306 -7.21 -15.30 -6.03
N ALA A 307 -7.42 -14.65 -4.88
CA ALA A 307 -8.61 -13.83 -4.64
C ALA A 307 -8.74 -12.65 -5.62
N LEU A 308 -7.66 -12.18 -6.24
CA LEU A 308 -7.71 -11.15 -7.28
C LEU A 308 -8.32 -11.65 -8.60
N SER A 309 -8.50 -12.96 -8.79
CA SER A 309 -9.22 -13.50 -9.96
C SER A 309 -10.69 -13.05 -10.02
N ALA A 310 -11.28 -12.70 -8.87
CA ALA A 310 -12.62 -12.11 -8.80
C ALA A 310 -12.71 -10.69 -9.38
N VAL A 311 -11.57 -10.08 -9.76
CA VAL A 311 -11.45 -8.72 -10.25
C VAL A 311 -10.71 -8.73 -11.60
N PRO A 312 -11.11 -7.92 -12.59
CA PRO A 312 -10.41 -7.83 -13.87
C PRO A 312 -9.08 -7.05 -13.75
N SER A 313 -8.16 -7.50 -12.89
CA SER A 313 -6.82 -6.93 -12.70
C SER A 313 -5.68 -7.95 -12.91
N PRO A 314 -5.65 -8.67 -14.07
CA PRO A 314 -4.68 -9.75 -14.28
C PRO A 314 -3.23 -9.27 -14.32
N GLU A 315 -2.97 -8.04 -14.78
CA GLU A 315 -1.63 -7.47 -14.77
C GLU A 315 -1.08 -7.25 -13.35
N LEU A 316 -1.94 -6.91 -12.39
CA LEU A 316 -1.55 -6.73 -11.00
C LEU A 316 -1.20 -8.09 -10.39
N ALA A 317 -2.08 -9.08 -10.55
CA ALA A 317 -1.85 -10.44 -10.08
C ALA A 317 -0.54 -11.04 -10.66
N LEU A 318 -0.29 -10.86 -11.96
CA LEU A 318 0.94 -11.29 -12.60
C LEU A 318 2.19 -10.67 -11.95
N ARG A 319 2.18 -9.36 -11.70
CA ARG A 319 3.30 -8.68 -11.02
C ARG A 319 3.51 -9.22 -9.61
N LEU A 320 2.44 -9.46 -8.85
CA LEU A 320 2.53 -10.00 -7.49
C LEU A 320 3.09 -11.42 -7.50
N TYR A 321 2.62 -12.30 -8.40
CA TYR A 321 3.18 -13.65 -8.52
C TYR A 321 4.67 -13.64 -8.89
N LEU A 322 5.10 -12.74 -9.79
CA LEU A 322 6.52 -12.57 -10.11
C LEU A 322 7.35 -12.12 -8.90
N GLN A 323 6.82 -11.20 -8.07
CA GLN A 323 7.49 -10.80 -6.83
C GLN A 323 7.58 -11.95 -5.82
N CYS A 324 6.54 -12.77 -5.70
CA CYS A 324 6.54 -13.97 -4.87
C CYS A 324 7.54 -15.01 -5.38
N ALA A 325 7.65 -15.20 -6.71
CA ALA A 325 8.63 -16.09 -7.31
C ALA A 325 10.08 -15.65 -7.01
N GLU A 326 10.38 -14.34 -7.14
CA GLU A 326 11.69 -13.80 -6.79
C GLU A 326 12.02 -13.92 -5.30
N ALA A 327 11.02 -13.78 -4.42
CA ALA A 327 11.22 -14.02 -3.00
C ALA A 327 11.45 -15.51 -2.68
N ALA A 328 10.71 -16.41 -3.34
CA ALA A 328 10.90 -17.85 -3.19
C ALA A 328 12.27 -18.31 -3.70
N ASN A 329 12.80 -17.65 -4.75
CA ASN A 329 14.16 -17.81 -5.22
C ASN A 329 15.19 -17.49 -4.13
N GLY A 330 15.00 -16.40 -3.37
CA GLY A 330 15.89 -16.06 -2.26
C GLY A 330 15.78 -17.01 -1.04
N CYS A 331 14.74 -17.84 -0.98
CA CYS A 331 14.56 -18.89 0.04
C CYS A 331 15.03 -20.27 -0.45
N ASP A 332 15.62 -20.39 -1.65
CA ASP A 332 15.95 -21.65 -2.30
C ASP A 332 14.77 -22.64 -2.43
N LEU A 333 13.55 -22.12 -2.59
CA LEU A 333 12.32 -22.91 -2.74
C LEU A 333 11.93 -23.09 -4.21
N GLU A 334 12.63 -23.98 -4.92
CA GLU A 334 12.43 -24.22 -6.36
C GLU A 334 10.98 -24.52 -6.73
N TYR A 335 10.35 -25.47 -6.02
CA TYR A 335 8.97 -25.91 -6.30
C TYR A 335 7.98 -24.75 -6.22
N VAL A 336 8.09 -23.93 -5.18
CA VAL A 336 7.20 -22.78 -4.94
C VAL A 336 7.41 -21.71 -6.00
N ALA A 337 8.66 -21.41 -6.35
CA ALA A 337 8.97 -20.49 -7.43
C ALA A 337 8.41 -20.97 -8.78
N TYR A 338 8.51 -22.26 -9.07
CA TYR A 338 8.00 -22.86 -10.31
C TYR A 338 6.47 -22.81 -10.40
N GLU A 339 5.79 -23.05 -9.28
CA GLU A 339 4.33 -22.94 -9.18
C GLU A 339 3.87 -21.50 -9.48
N PHE A 340 4.51 -20.49 -8.90
CA PHE A 340 4.19 -19.09 -9.21
C PHE A 340 4.44 -18.74 -10.68
N PHE A 341 5.51 -19.22 -11.31
CA PHE A 341 5.72 -19.04 -12.75
C PHE A 341 4.65 -19.73 -13.59
N THR A 342 4.15 -20.89 -13.15
CA THR A 342 3.05 -21.58 -13.82
C THR A 342 1.78 -20.73 -13.79
N GLN A 343 1.43 -20.15 -12.63
CA GLN A 343 0.29 -19.23 -12.51
C GLN A 343 0.47 -17.97 -13.36
N VAL A 344 1.68 -17.42 -13.43
CA VAL A 344 2.01 -16.28 -14.30
C VAL A 344 1.75 -16.60 -15.77
N PHE A 345 2.10 -17.79 -16.23
CA PHE A 345 1.84 -18.20 -17.62
C PHE A 345 0.36 -18.41 -17.89
N VAL A 346 -0.40 -19.00 -16.96
CA VAL A 346 -1.86 -19.13 -17.07
C VAL A 346 -2.51 -17.74 -17.22
N LEU A 347 -2.17 -16.80 -16.33
CA LEU A 347 -2.68 -15.42 -16.43
C LEU A 347 -2.31 -14.75 -17.76
N TYR A 348 -1.08 -14.95 -18.24
CA TYR A 348 -0.64 -14.39 -19.52
C TYR A 348 -1.42 -14.95 -20.70
N GLU A 349 -1.73 -16.25 -20.70
CA GLU A 349 -2.43 -16.93 -21.79
C GLU A 349 -3.94 -16.65 -21.79
N GLU A 350 -4.57 -16.69 -20.63
CA GLU A 350 -6.03 -16.71 -20.50
C GLU A 350 -6.63 -15.32 -20.25
N GLU A 351 -5.96 -14.46 -19.46
CA GLU A 351 -6.55 -13.22 -18.97
C GLU A 351 -5.98 -11.94 -19.64
N ILE A 352 -4.71 -11.94 -20.07
CA ILE A 352 -4.07 -10.75 -20.66
C ILE A 352 -4.26 -10.72 -22.18
N ALA A 353 -5.38 -10.14 -22.63
CA ALA A 353 -5.70 -10.00 -24.05
C ALA A 353 -5.12 -8.75 -24.73
N ASN A 354 -4.87 -7.66 -23.97
CA ASN A 354 -4.42 -6.39 -24.54
C ASN A 354 -2.97 -6.51 -25.06
N SER A 355 -2.73 -6.19 -26.34
CA SER A 355 -1.40 -6.31 -26.95
C SER A 355 -0.30 -5.52 -26.23
N LYS A 356 -0.56 -4.30 -25.74
CA LYS A 356 0.45 -3.53 -24.99
C LYS A 356 0.73 -4.14 -23.61
N ALA A 357 -0.31 -4.66 -22.96
CA ALA A 357 -0.19 -5.35 -21.69
C ALA A 357 0.62 -6.65 -21.84
N GLN A 358 0.38 -7.42 -22.91
CA GLN A 358 1.15 -8.63 -23.23
C GLN A 358 2.63 -8.31 -23.43
N VAL A 359 2.97 -7.24 -24.15
CA VAL A 359 4.37 -6.81 -24.30
C VAL A 359 4.98 -6.48 -22.94
N THR A 360 4.28 -5.76 -22.08
CA THR A 360 4.79 -5.42 -20.75
C THR A 360 4.97 -6.67 -19.89
N ALA A 361 3.97 -7.55 -19.86
CA ALA A 361 3.99 -8.79 -19.11
C ALA A 361 5.14 -9.70 -19.55
N ILE A 362 5.37 -9.89 -20.85
CA ILE A 362 6.45 -10.77 -21.32
C ILE A 362 7.84 -10.21 -20.96
N HIS A 363 8.03 -8.89 -21.00
CA HIS A 363 9.30 -8.29 -20.58
C HIS A 363 9.52 -8.43 -19.07
N LEU A 364 8.47 -8.33 -18.25
CA LEU A 364 8.55 -8.60 -16.82
C LEU A 364 8.88 -10.07 -16.52
N ILE A 365 8.25 -11.00 -17.24
CA ILE A 365 8.55 -12.44 -17.15
C ILE A 365 10.02 -12.72 -17.50
N ILE A 366 10.51 -12.17 -18.62
CA ILE A 366 11.91 -12.33 -19.05
C ILE A 366 12.85 -11.77 -17.98
N GLY A 367 12.59 -10.56 -17.48
CA GLY A 367 13.42 -9.92 -16.47
C GLY A 367 13.44 -10.70 -15.14
N ALA A 368 12.29 -11.20 -14.70
CA ALA A 368 12.20 -12.02 -13.50
C ALA A 368 12.95 -13.34 -13.70
N LEU A 369 12.66 -14.09 -14.76
CA LEU A 369 13.30 -15.39 -15.04
C LEU A 369 14.82 -15.30 -15.22
N GLN A 370 15.32 -14.16 -15.72
CA GLN A 370 16.76 -13.89 -15.80
C GLN A 370 17.43 -13.86 -14.42
N ARG A 371 16.72 -13.36 -13.39
CA ARG A 371 17.23 -13.25 -12.01
C ARG A 371 17.08 -14.53 -11.19
N MET A 372 16.36 -15.52 -11.70
CA MET A 372 16.13 -16.80 -11.01
C MET A 372 17.35 -17.72 -11.14
N ASN A 373 17.91 -18.13 -10.01
CA ASN A 373 19.02 -19.09 -9.90
C ASN A 373 18.62 -20.40 -9.20
N VAL A 374 17.43 -20.46 -8.57
CA VAL A 374 16.94 -21.63 -7.84
C VAL A 374 16.53 -22.82 -8.74
N PHE A 375 16.30 -22.57 -10.04
CA PHE A 375 15.79 -23.60 -10.95
C PHE A 375 16.87 -24.58 -11.40
N SER A 376 16.55 -25.86 -11.34
CA SER A 376 17.25 -26.92 -12.05
C SER A 376 17.26 -26.68 -13.56
N VAL A 377 18.21 -27.32 -14.26
CA VAL A 377 18.41 -27.15 -15.70
C VAL A 377 17.13 -27.49 -16.49
N GLU A 378 16.42 -28.57 -16.11
CA GLU A 378 15.20 -29.04 -16.78
C GLU A 378 14.03 -28.05 -16.61
N ASN A 379 13.78 -27.61 -15.38
CA ASN A 379 12.73 -26.64 -15.08
C ASN A 379 13.02 -25.31 -15.76
N ARG A 380 14.27 -24.84 -15.71
CA ARG A 380 14.68 -23.61 -16.38
C ARG A 380 14.54 -23.70 -17.90
N ASP A 381 14.94 -24.81 -18.52
CA ASP A 381 14.79 -25.01 -19.96
C ASP A 381 13.29 -25.00 -20.36
N THR A 382 12.43 -25.59 -19.55
CA THR A 382 10.97 -25.56 -19.77
C THR A 382 10.40 -24.14 -19.71
N LEU A 383 10.72 -23.38 -18.66
CA LEU A 383 10.22 -21.99 -18.49
C LEU A 383 10.76 -21.05 -19.59
N THR A 384 12.04 -21.18 -19.96
CA THR A 384 12.66 -20.36 -21.02
C THR A 384 12.10 -20.72 -22.40
N HIS A 385 11.83 -22.00 -22.68
CA HIS A 385 11.19 -22.42 -23.92
C HIS A 385 9.76 -21.86 -24.04
N LYS A 386 8.96 -21.91 -22.97
CA LYS A 386 7.61 -21.28 -22.96
C LYS A 386 7.70 -19.77 -23.19
N THR A 387 8.55 -19.08 -22.44
CA THR A 387 8.76 -17.62 -22.53
C THR A 387 9.20 -17.18 -23.94
N THR A 388 10.15 -17.89 -24.53
CA THR A 388 10.60 -17.63 -25.91
C THR A 388 9.49 -17.91 -26.92
N GLY A 389 8.68 -18.95 -26.70
CA GLY A 389 7.46 -19.22 -27.46
C GLY A 389 6.48 -18.04 -27.46
N TYR A 390 6.15 -17.50 -26.28
CA TYR A 390 5.25 -16.35 -26.14
C TYR A 390 5.80 -15.07 -26.77
N SER A 391 7.08 -14.79 -26.59
CA SER A 391 7.74 -13.62 -27.21
C SER A 391 7.57 -13.61 -28.73
N ALA A 392 7.53 -14.80 -29.34
CA ALA A 392 7.35 -14.97 -30.77
C ALA A 392 5.90 -15.08 -31.23
N ARG A 393 4.91 -15.00 -30.33
CA ARG A 393 3.48 -14.98 -30.66
C ARG A 393 2.85 -13.58 -30.55
N LEU A 394 3.63 -12.57 -30.15
CA LEU A 394 3.16 -11.18 -30.11
C LEU A 394 2.67 -10.71 -31.49
N LEU A 395 1.58 -9.93 -31.47
CA LEU A 395 0.85 -9.51 -32.67
C LEU A 395 1.66 -8.56 -33.55
N LYS A 396 2.31 -7.55 -32.94
CA LYS A 396 3.07 -6.52 -33.67
C LYS A 396 4.51 -6.96 -33.89
N LYS A 397 4.98 -6.89 -35.14
CA LYS A 397 6.35 -7.29 -35.52
C LYS A 397 7.46 -6.55 -34.75
N PRO A 398 7.40 -5.22 -34.54
CA PRO A 398 8.41 -4.54 -33.73
C PRO A 398 8.47 -5.07 -32.30
N ASP A 399 7.32 -5.27 -31.66
CA ASP A 399 7.25 -5.77 -30.28
C ASP A 399 7.71 -7.23 -30.18
N GLN A 400 7.33 -8.06 -31.15
CA GLN A 400 7.82 -9.43 -31.33
C GLN A 400 9.35 -9.47 -31.46
N CYS A 401 9.92 -8.59 -32.29
CA CYS A 401 11.37 -8.50 -32.47
C CYS A 401 12.07 -8.16 -31.14
N ARG A 402 11.56 -7.16 -30.42
CA ARG A 402 12.10 -6.71 -29.13
C ARG A 402 12.05 -7.78 -28.05
N ALA A 403 10.90 -8.44 -27.91
CA ALA A 403 10.75 -9.53 -26.95
C ALA A 403 11.65 -10.73 -27.29
N VAL A 404 11.79 -11.07 -28.58
CA VAL A 404 12.62 -12.21 -29.01
C VAL A 404 14.10 -11.97 -28.79
N TYR A 405 14.63 -10.78 -29.10
CA TYR A 405 16.03 -10.51 -28.75
C TYR A 405 16.20 -10.34 -27.24
N ALA A 406 15.19 -9.89 -26.48
CA ALA A 406 15.27 -9.81 -25.02
C ALA A 406 15.44 -11.20 -24.40
N CYS A 407 14.74 -12.21 -24.94
CA CYS A 407 14.92 -13.61 -24.54
C CYS A 407 16.35 -14.14 -24.68
N SER A 408 17.21 -13.52 -25.50
CA SER A 408 18.63 -13.93 -25.57
C SER A 408 19.34 -13.84 -24.21
N HIS A 409 18.91 -12.91 -23.34
CA HIS A 409 19.49 -12.73 -22.00
C HIS A 409 19.17 -13.89 -21.05
N LEU A 410 18.15 -14.69 -21.34
CA LEU A 410 17.82 -15.89 -20.56
C LEU A 410 18.88 -16.99 -20.73
N PHE A 411 19.61 -16.97 -21.84
CA PHE A 411 20.64 -17.95 -22.21
C PHE A 411 22.07 -17.45 -21.94
N TRP A 412 22.19 -16.24 -21.38
CA TRP A 412 23.48 -15.61 -21.12
C TRP A 412 23.43 -14.79 -19.83
N VAL A 413 23.67 -15.48 -18.72
CA VAL A 413 23.67 -14.91 -17.37
C VAL A 413 25.11 -14.90 -16.84
N ASP A 414 25.55 -13.76 -16.32
CA ASP A 414 26.86 -13.63 -15.68
C ASP A 414 26.81 -14.15 -14.24
N GLY A 415 27.75 -15.02 -13.85
CA GLY A 415 27.83 -15.61 -12.50
C GLY A 415 28.62 -16.92 -12.50
N GLN A 416 28.99 -17.44 -11.32
CA GLN A 416 29.67 -18.74 -11.19
C GLN A 416 28.79 -19.91 -11.68
N ASP A 417 27.47 -19.81 -11.46
CA ASP A 417 26.47 -20.79 -11.92
C ASP A 417 25.61 -20.26 -13.10
N GLY A 418 26.09 -19.22 -13.79
CA GLY A 418 25.37 -18.58 -14.89
C GLY A 418 25.40 -19.41 -16.18
N ILE A 419 24.25 -19.52 -16.85
CA ILE A 419 24.16 -20.18 -18.16
C ILE A 419 24.84 -19.32 -19.23
N ARG A 420 25.74 -19.92 -20.01
CA ARG A 420 26.41 -19.30 -21.16
C ARG A 420 26.23 -20.13 -22.43
N ASP A 421 25.01 -20.17 -22.95
CA ASP A 421 24.69 -20.86 -24.20
C ASP A 421 24.73 -19.87 -25.37
N GLY A 422 25.91 -19.75 -25.98
CA GLY A 422 26.12 -18.85 -27.11
C GLY A 422 25.32 -19.21 -28.36
N GLU A 423 24.96 -20.48 -28.54
CA GLU A 423 24.22 -20.96 -29.71
C GLU A 423 22.75 -20.55 -29.62
N ARG A 424 22.11 -20.73 -28.45
CA ARG A 424 20.74 -20.27 -28.22
C ARG A 424 20.64 -18.75 -28.25
N VAL A 425 21.65 -18.02 -27.74
CA VAL A 425 21.75 -16.56 -27.90
C VAL A 425 21.71 -16.18 -29.39
N LEU A 426 22.56 -16.79 -30.20
CA LEU A 426 22.61 -16.52 -31.64
C LEU A 426 21.30 -16.89 -32.33
N LEU A 427 20.64 -17.97 -31.91
CA LEU A 427 19.33 -18.37 -32.43
C LEU A 427 18.26 -17.30 -32.19
N CYS A 428 18.18 -16.74 -30.98
CA CYS A 428 17.29 -15.63 -30.66
C CYS A 428 17.58 -14.40 -31.52
N LEU A 429 18.85 -14.02 -31.65
CA LEU A 429 19.26 -12.86 -32.44
C LEU A 429 18.98 -13.04 -33.94
N LYS A 430 19.26 -14.22 -34.51
CA LYS A 430 18.91 -14.56 -35.90
C LYS A 430 17.40 -14.53 -36.12
N ARG A 431 16.61 -15.01 -35.16
CA ARG A 431 15.14 -14.95 -35.23
C ARG A 431 14.64 -13.51 -35.17
N ALA A 432 15.18 -12.68 -34.28
CA ALA A 432 14.85 -11.25 -34.20
C ALA A 432 15.17 -10.53 -35.51
N LEU A 433 16.32 -10.82 -36.14
CA LEU A 433 16.71 -10.26 -37.43
C LEU A 433 15.74 -10.66 -38.56
N ARG A 434 15.29 -11.92 -38.61
CA ARG A 434 14.25 -12.34 -39.57
C ARG A 434 12.94 -11.59 -39.37
N ILE A 435 12.55 -11.34 -38.13
CA ILE A 435 11.33 -10.57 -37.80
C ILE A 435 11.48 -9.10 -38.20
N ALA A 436 12.64 -8.50 -37.96
CA ALA A 436 12.96 -7.12 -38.38
C ALA A 436 12.90 -6.98 -39.91
N ASN A 437 13.50 -7.92 -40.65
CA ASN A 437 13.40 -7.97 -42.12
C ASN A 437 11.95 -8.07 -42.61
N ALA A 438 11.14 -8.93 -41.98
CA ALA A 438 9.72 -9.04 -42.33
C ALA A 438 8.95 -7.73 -42.03
N ALA A 439 9.27 -7.04 -40.94
CA ALA A 439 8.67 -5.74 -40.61
C ALA A 439 9.06 -4.66 -41.64
N GLN A 440 10.33 -4.63 -42.06
CA GLN A 440 10.85 -3.73 -43.07
C GLN A 440 10.15 -3.93 -44.41
N GLN A 441 10.02 -5.19 -44.86
CA GLN A 441 9.33 -5.53 -46.11
C GLN A 441 7.85 -5.11 -46.10
N MET A 442 7.16 -5.30 -44.97
CA MET A 442 5.77 -4.85 -44.84
C MET A 442 5.64 -3.32 -44.93
N ALA A 443 6.58 -2.59 -44.31
CA ALA A 443 6.60 -1.13 -44.36
C ALA A 443 6.91 -0.59 -45.76
N SER A 444 7.85 -1.21 -46.49
CA SER A 444 8.17 -0.80 -47.87
C SER A 444 6.98 -0.99 -48.84
N ILE A 445 6.13 -1.98 -48.58
CA ILE A 445 4.92 -2.24 -49.39
C ILE A 445 3.82 -1.21 -49.08
N ALA A 446 3.74 -0.71 -47.83
CA ALA A 446 2.72 0.24 -47.38
C ALA A 446 2.97 1.71 -47.83
N ARG A 447 4.00 1.95 -48.66
CA ARG A 447 4.33 3.19 -49.41
C ARG A 447 4.49 4.53 -48.67
N ASP A 448 4.22 4.65 -47.37
CA ASP A 448 4.30 5.94 -46.64
C ASP A 448 5.24 5.97 -45.41
N SER A 449 6.13 4.98 -45.24
CA SER A 449 7.13 5.04 -44.16
C SER A 449 8.40 4.26 -44.50
N SER A 450 9.57 4.87 -44.26
CA SER A 450 10.80 4.10 -44.02
C SER A 450 10.49 3.11 -42.88
N GLY A 451 10.71 1.81 -43.12
CA GLY A 451 10.42 0.79 -42.12
C GLY A 451 11.27 0.97 -40.86
N PRO A 452 11.07 0.15 -39.82
CA PRO A 452 11.67 0.38 -38.51
C PRO A 452 13.16 0.01 -38.51
N VAL A 453 13.99 0.82 -39.17
CA VAL A 453 15.45 0.67 -39.24
C VAL A 453 16.06 0.66 -37.83
N THR A 454 15.42 1.36 -36.90
CA THR A 454 15.71 1.34 -35.46
C THR A 454 15.83 -0.07 -34.88
N LEU A 455 15.04 -1.06 -35.36
CA LEU A 455 15.13 -2.44 -34.89
C LEU A 455 16.46 -3.10 -35.26
N PHE A 456 17.01 -2.82 -36.45
CA PHE A 456 18.31 -3.37 -36.84
C PHE A 456 19.44 -2.77 -36.00
N VAL A 457 19.37 -1.47 -35.69
CA VAL A 457 20.31 -0.80 -34.78
C VAL A 457 20.21 -1.37 -33.36
N GLU A 458 19.01 -1.61 -32.85
CA GLU A 458 18.78 -2.27 -31.56
C GLU A 458 19.40 -3.69 -31.53
N ILE A 459 19.19 -4.48 -32.60
CA ILE A 459 19.79 -5.81 -32.73
C ILE A 459 21.31 -5.71 -32.78
N LEU A 460 21.88 -4.77 -33.56
CA LEU A 460 23.32 -4.53 -33.63
C LEU A 460 23.90 -4.28 -32.24
N ASN A 461 23.24 -3.44 -31.44
CA ASN A 461 23.65 -3.20 -30.06
C ASN A 461 23.63 -4.46 -29.19
N LYS A 462 22.68 -5.39 -29.42
CA LYS A 462 22.71 -6.70 -28.74
C LYS A 462 23.84 -7.60 -29.24
N TYR A 463 24.16 -7.61 -30.53
CA TYR A 463 25.34 -8.31 -31.05
C TYR A 463 26.63 -7.77 -30.41
N LEU A 464 26.79 -6.45 -30.36
CA LEU A 464 27.94 -5.80 -29.73
C LEU A 464 28.05 -6.16 -28.24
N TYR A 465 26.93 -6.12 -27.50
CA TYR A 465 26.90 -6.52 -26.09
C TYR A 465 27.45 -7.94 -25.86
N TYR A 466 26.99 -8.92 -26.62
CA TYR A 466 27.46 -10.30 -26.44
C TYR A 466 28.86 -10.55 -27.00
N PHE A 467 29.26 -9.81 -28.05
CA PHE A 467 30.63 -9.80 -28.54
C PHE A 467 31.61 -9.34 -27.45
N GLU A 468 31.22 -8.31 -26.69
CA GLU A 468 31.98 -7.81 -25.54
C GLU A 468 32.02 -8.79 -24.38
N LYS A 469 30.90 -9.45 -24.10
CA LYS A 469 30.82 -10.51 -23.09
C LYS A 469 31.57 -11.80 -23.48
N GLY A 470 32.15 -11.84 -24.68
CA GLY A 470 33.02 -12.94 -25.12
C GLY A 470 32.27 -14.14 -25.71
N ASN A 471 31.04 -13.95 -26.19
CA ASN A 471 30.31 -15.00 -26.89
C ASN A 471 30.99 -15.32 -28.25
N LYS A 472 31.62 -16.50 -28.34
CA LYS A 472 32.36 -16.95 -29.54
C LYS A 472 31.48 -17.12 -30.78
N GLN A 473 30.18 -17.34 -30.60
CA GLN A 473 29.25 -17.52 -31.72
C GLN A 473 28.95 -16.21 -32.44
N ILE A 474 29.23 -15.07 -31.81
CA ILE A 474 29.09 -13.75 -32.42
C ILE A 474 30.45 -13.32 -32.95
N THR A 475 30.54 -13.22 -34.27
CA THR A 475 31.77 -12.88 -34.97
C THR A 475 31.77 -11.44 -35.45
N ALA A 476 32.95 -10.86 -35.61
CA ALA A 476 33.10 -9.54 -36.20
C ALA A 476 32.51 -9.47 -37.62
N ALA A 477 32.59 -10.57 -38.39
CA ALA A 477 31.96 -10.66 -39.71
C ALA A 477 30.44 -10.54 -39.66
N ALA A 478 29.78 -11.12 -38.65
CA ALA A 478 28.33 -10.98 -38.47
C ALA A 478 27.93 -9.54 -38.11
N ILE A 479 28.75 -8.86 -37.31
CA ILE A 479 28.57 -7.45 -36.96
C ILE A 479 28.77 -6.55 -38.19
N GLN A 480 29.81 -6.83 -38.98
CA GLN A 480 30.10 -6.13 -40.23
C GLN A 480 28.93 -6.21 -41.21
N HIS A 481 28.45 -7.42 -41.47
CA HIS A 481 27.31 -7.66 -42.35
C HIS A 481 26.05 -6.93 -41.87
N LEU A 482 25.82 -6.85 -40.55
CA LEU A 482 24.67 -6.12 -40.01
C LEU A 482 24.80 -4.60 -40.17
N ILE A 483 26.01 -4.04 -40.03
CA ILE A 483 26.27 -2.61 -40.31
C ILE A 483 26.02 -2.29 -41.79
N GLU A 484 26.50 -3.15 -42.70
CA GLU A 484 26.28 -3.00 -44.14
C GLU A 484 24.79 -3.07 -44.50
N LEU A 485 24.05 -3.99 -43.88
CA LEU A 485 22.59 -4.09 -44.03
C LEU A 485 21.90 -2.81 -43.57
N ILE A 486 22.24 -2.29 -42.39
CA ILE A 486 21.67 -1.06 -41.85
C ILE A 486 21.94 0.12 -42.78
N ASN A 487 23.18 0.29 -43.25
CA ASN A 487 23.55 1.37 -44.17
C ASN A 487 22.78 1.30 -45.50
N THR A 488 22.45 0.09 -45.97
CA THR A 488 21.65 -0.10 -47.19
C THR A 488 20.20 0.33 -46.97
N GLU A 489 19.61 -0.07 -45.85
CA GLU A 489 18.21 0.25 -45.52
C GLU A 489 18.00 1.73 -45.09
N MET A 490 19.05 2.41 -44.64
CA MET A 490 19.01 3.83 -44.22
C MET A 490 19.02 4.84 -45.37
N GLN A 491 19.26 4.41 -46.61
CA GLN A 491 19.22 5.31 -47.77
C GLN A 491 17.81 5.88 -48.05
N GLY A 492 16.78 5.49 -47.29
CA GLY A 492 15.47 6.16 -47.21
C GLY A 492 15.32 7.00 -45.94
N ASP A 493 15.06 8.30 -46.11
CA ASP A 493 14.97 9.34 -45.06
C ASP A 493 14.38 8.87 -43.72
N SER A 494 15.22 8.79 -42.67
CA SER A 494 14.78 8.78 -41.26
C SER A 494 15.81 9.43 -40.32
N ALA A 495 15.70 10.75 -40.14
CA ALA A 495 16.65 11.58 -39.36
C ALA A 495 16.87 11.13 -37.89
N THR A 496 15.94 10.39 -37.29
CA THR A 496 16.07 9.86 -35.92
C THR A 496 16.93 8.60 -35.86
N SER A 497 16.82 7.69 -36.83
CA SER A 497 17.64 6.48 -36.91
C SER A 497 19.13 6.81 -37.11
N ASP A 498 19.41 7.91 -37.82
CA ASP A 498 20.76 8.43 -38.07
C ASP A 498 21.52 8.75 -36.77
N ALA A 499 20.86 9.38 -35.80
CA ALA A 499 21.49 9.75 -34.53
C ALA A 499 21.84 8.51 -33.67
N PHE A 500 20.96 7.50 -33.65
CA PHE A 500 21.20 6.26 -32.92
C PHE A 500 22.31 5.41 -33.55
N LEU A 501 22.33 5.31 -34.88
CA LEU A 501 23.42 4.63 -35.58
C LEU A 501 24.74 5.38 -35.35
N ALA A 502 24.77 6.70 -35.54
CA ALA A 502 25.99 7.49 -35.34
C ALA A 502 26.57 7.32 -33.93
N SER A 503 25.71 7.25 -32.91
CA SER A 503 26.13 6.97 -31.52
C SER A 503 26.71 5.56 -31.37
N THR A 504 26.10 4.57 -32.02
CA THR A 504 26.58 3.18 -32.04
C THR A 504 27.94 3.06 -32.74
N LEU A 505 28.13 3.74 -33.88
CA LEU A 505 29.40 3.76 -34.60
C LEU A 505 30.50 4.46 -33.80
N ARG A 506 30.19 5.58 -33.12
CA ARG A 506 31.12 6.24 -32.18
C ARG A 506 31.54 5.30 -31.05
N TYR A 507 30.61 4.51 -30.52
CA TYR A 507 30.93 3.51 -29.49
C TYR A 507 31.90 2.44 -30.02
N ILE A 508 31.69 1.93 -31.22
CA ILE A 508 32.62 0.99 -31.87
C ILE A 508 34.01 1.63 -32.05
N GLN A 509 34.09 2.90 -32.48
CA GLN A 509 35.35 3.64 -32.60
C GLN A 509 36.06 3.80 -31.25
N PHE A 510 35.31 4.14 -30.20
CA PHE A 510 35.83 4.26 -28.85
C PHE A 510 36.42 2.93 -28.36
N GLN A 511 35.73 1.81 -28.57
CA GLN A 511 36.25 0.49 -28.19
C GLN A 511 37.53 0.10 -28.95
N LYS A 512 37.67 0.50 -30.22
CA LYS A 512 38.93 0.33 -30.97
C LYS A 512 40.09 1.13 -30.36
N GLN A 513 39.85 2.40 -30.02
CA GLN A 513 40.87 3.30 -29.49
C GLN A 513 41.34 2.94 -28.08
N ARG A 514 40.49 2.26 -27.30
CA ARG A 514 40.77 1.86 -25.92
C ARG A 514 41.93 0.84 -25.79
N GLY A 515 42.31 0.17 -26.88
CA GLY A 515 43.41 -0.79 -26.91
C GLY A 515 43.14 -2.10 -26.13
N GLY A 516 44.14 -2.98 -26.08
CA GLY A 516 44.05 -4.29 -25.40
C GLY A 516 43.33 -5.39 -26.18
N VAL A 517 43.05 -6.52 -25.53
CA VAL A 517 42.41 -7.71 -26.16
C VAL A 517 41.04 -7.39 -26.77
N MET A 518 40.30 -6.47 -26.14
CA MET A 518 39.01 -6.01 -26.66
C MET A 518 39.19 -5.05 -27.85
N GLY A 519 40.13 -4.09 -27.80
CA GLY A 519 40.43 -3.24 -28.96
C GLY A 519 40.80 -4.04 -30.21
N ALA A 520 41.66 -5.05 -30.07
CA ALA A 520 42.06 -5.93 -31.16
C ALA A 520 40.88 -6.73 -31.77
N LYS A 521 39.90 -7.15 -30.95
CA LYS A 521 38.68 -7.78 -31.45
C LYS A 521 37.85 -6.81 -32.29
N PHE A 522 37.73 -5.57 -31.87
CA PHE A 522 36.97 -4.54 -32.56
C PHE A 522 37.66 -3.98 -33.82
N GLU A 523 38.99 -4.04 -33.91
CA GLU A 523 39.75 -3.64 -35.12
C GLU A 523 39.31 -4.39 -36.38
N SER A 524 38.87 -5.64 -36.23
CA SER A 524 38.40 -6.47 -37.35
C SER A 524 37.08 -6.01 -37.96
N ILE A 525 36.33 -5.12 -37.30
CA ILE A 525 35.09 -4.51 -37.81
C ILE A 525 35.47 -3.27 -38.62
N LYS A 526 35.07 -3.17 -39.90
CA LYS A 526 35.33 -2.00 -40.75
C LYS A 526 34.12 -1.06 -40.69
N LEU A 527 34.35 0.18 -40.26
CA LEU A 527 33.30 1.20 -40.15
C LEU A 527 33.19 2.02 -41.42
#